data_AF-A0A1W9YSW5-F1
#
_entry.id   AF-A0A1W9YSW5-F1
#
_cell.length_a   1.000
_cell.length_b   1.000
_cell.length_c   1.000
_cell.angle_alpha   90.00
_cell.angle_beta   90.00
_cell.angle_gamma   90.00
#
_symmetry.space_group_name_H-M   'P 1'
#
loop_
_entity.id
_entity.type
_entity.pdbx_description
1 polymer ?
#
loop_
_entity_poly.entity_id
_entity_poly.type
_entity_poly.pdbx_seq_one_letter_code
_entity_poly.pdbx_strand_id
1 'polypeptide(L)'
;MIGSAIGGDGGDGGSGGTTGQGGTGGSGGSAGIGNSATAGSAVGGKGGAGGNGSVGGGGGLGGAASIVIDGSGNAIGGIGGAGGNGPGGGGTGGAGG
;
A
#
# COMPACT_ATOMS: atom_id res chain seq x y z
N MET A 1 10.62 -4.83 -26.04
CA MET A 1 9.61 -5.52 -25.21
C MET A 1 9.25 -4.56 -24.07
N ILE A 2 7.97 -4.24 -23.89
CA ILE A 2 7.52 -3.32 -22.83
C ILE A 2 7.19 -4.20 -21.61
N GLY A 3 7.98 -4.10 -20.55
CA GLY A 3 7.77 -4.88 -19.32
C GLY A 3 7.29 -3.97 -18.20
N SER A 4 6.12 -4.27 -17.62
CA SER A 4 5.60 -3.57 -16.46
C SER A 4 5.79 -4.42 -15.20
N ALA A 5 6.08 -3.75 -14.07
CA ALA A 5 6.18 -4.37 -12.76
C ALA A 5 5.07 -3.79 -11.86
N ILE A 6 4.32 -4.65 -11.20
CA ILE A 6 3.22 -4.24 -10.31
C ILE A 6 3.44 -4.91 -8.96
N GLY A 7 3.53 -4.10 -7.91
CA GLY A 7 3.60 -4.56 -6.53
C GLY A 7 2.24 -5.08 -6.07
N GLY A 8 2.22 -6.15 -5.27
CA GLY A 8 0.98 -6.68 -4.72
C GLY A 8 0.37 -5.76 -3.67
N ASP A 9 -0.95 -5.73 -3.55
CA ASP A 9 -1.61 -4.95 -2.50
C ASP A 9 -1.40 -5.59 -1.12
N GLY A 10 -1.32 -4.75 -0.09
CA GLY A 10 -1.28 -5.15 1.30
C GLY A 10 -2.64 -5.67 1.77
N GLY A 11 -2.65 -6.70 2.62
CA GLY A 11 -3.88 -7.25 3.17
C GLY A 11 -4.54 -6.32 4.18
N ASP A 12 -5.86 -6.34 4.27
CA ASP A 12 -6.61 -5.56 5.25
C ASP A 12 -6.38 -6.07 6.68
N GLY A 13 -6.41 -5.14 7.64
CA GLY A 13 -6.37 -5.44 9.05
C GLY A 13 -7.67 -6.11 9.52
N GLY A 14 -7.54 -7.12 10.39
CA GLY A 14 -8.70 -7.83 10.95
C GLY A 14 -9.59 -6.94 11.81
N SER A 15 -10.89 -7.23 11.87
CA SER A 15 -11.80 -6.55 12.79
C SER A 15 -11.54 -6.97 14.24
N GLY A 16 -11.50 -6.00 15.14
CA GLY A 16 -11.48 -6.22 16.59
C GLY A 16 -12.86 -6.47 17.21
N GLY A 17 -13.93 -6.35 16.41
CA GLY A 17 -15.31 -6.45 16.91
C GLY A 17 -15.69 -5.29 17.83
N THR A 18 -16.66 -5.50 18.73
CA THR A 18 -17.20 -4.43 19.59
C THR A 18 -16.27 -4.05 20.74
N THR A 19 -15.33 -4.92 21.11
CA THR A 19 -14.48 -4.74 22.30
C THR A 19 -12.99 -4.68 21.96
N GLY A 20 -12.54 -5.37 20.91
CA GLY A 20 -11.14 -5.39 20.48
C GLY A 20 -10.77 -4.24 19.57
N GLN A 21 -9.49 -3.88 19.55
CA GLN A 21 -8.96 -2.93 18.56
C GLN A 21 -8.93 -3.56 17.17
N GLY A 22 -9.15 -2.75 16.15
CA GLY A 22 -8.93 -3.14 14.77
C GLY A 22 -7.45 -3.37 14.46
N GLY A 23 -7.17 -4.39 13.65
CA GLY A 23 -5.81 -4.70 13.20
C GLY A 23 -5.27 -3.67 12.23
N THR A 24 -3.96 -3.53 12.15
CA THR A 24 -3.31 -2.67 11.14
C THR A 24 -3.38 -3.30 9.75
N GLY A 25 -3.60 -2.48 8.72
CA GLY A 25 -3.47 -2.89 7.33
C GLY A 25 -2.01 -3.20 6.95
N GLY A 26 -1.81 -4.19 6.08
CA GLY A 26 -0.51 -4.60 5.56
C GLY A 26 0.07 -3.59 4.55
N SER A 27 1.38 -3.59 4.40
CA SER A 27 2.04 -2.72 3.39
C SER A 27 1.87 -3.27 1.98
N GLY A 28 1.74 -2.37 1.01
CA GLY A 28 1.82 -2.68 -0.41
C GLY A 28 3.23 -3.10 -0.82
N GLY A 29 3.31 -4.04 -1.76
CA GLY A 29 4.55 -4.55 -2.34
C GLY A 29 5.24 -3.52 -3.23
N SER A 30 6.56 -3.58 -3.31
CA SER A 30 7.33 -2.70 -4.18
C SER A 30 7.38 -3.20 -5.62
N ALA A 31 7.48 -2.28 -6.57
CA ALA A 31 7.72 -2.57 -7.98
C ALA A 31 9.05 -1.98 -8.45
N GLY A 32 9.80 -2.75 -9.24
CA GLY A 32 11.07 -2.31 -9.78
C GLY A 32 11.24 -2.80 -11.21
N ILE A 33 11.66 -1.90 -12.11
CA ILE A 33 12.12 -2.29 -13.45
C ILE A 33 13.62 -2.02 -13.58
N GLY A 34 14.38 -3.10 -13.78
CA GLY A 34 15.85 -3.07 -13.90
C GLY A 34 16.41 -2.90 -15.32
N ASN A 35 15.56 -2.60 -16.32
CA ASN A 35 15.97 -2.52 -17.73
C ASN A 35 15.99 -1.05 -18.18
N SER A 36 17.13 -0.52 -18.62
CA SER A 36 17.25 0.88 -19.08
C SER A 36 16.55 1.16 -20.43
N ALA A 37 16.21 0.14 -21.22
CA ALA A 37 15.56 0.33 -22.52
C ALA A 37 14.02 0.20 -22.47
N THR A 38 13.43 0.08 -21.28
CA THR A 38 11.98 -0.13 -21.14
C THR A 38 11.21 1.19 -21.06
N ALA A 39 10.08 1.23 -21.76
CA ALA A 39 9.04 2.24 -21.60
C ALA A 39 7.89 1.77 -20.68
N GLY A 40 8.06 0.62 -20.02
CA GLY A 40 7.04 0.03 -19.14
C GLY A 40 6.91 0.75 -17.80
N SER A 41 5.82 0.50 -17.07
CA SER A 41 5.55 1.17 -15.80
C SER A 41 5.84 0.27 -14.59
N ALA A 42 6.53 0.82 -13.59
CA ALA A 42 6.66 0.24 -12.26
C ALA A 42 5.61 0.89 -11.36
N VAL A 43 4.67 0.11 -10.82
CA VAL A 43 3.59 0.60 -9.96
C VAL A 43 3.65 -0.12 -8.62
N GLY A 44 3.89 0.63 -7.55
CA GLY A 44 3.85 0.10 -6.19
C GLY A 44 2.45 -0.32 -5.78
N GLY A 45 2.36 -1.38 -4.98
CA GLY A 45 1.09 -1.90 -4.47
C GLY A 45 0.43 -0.96 -3.48
N LYS A 46 -0.88 -1.03 -3.33
CA LYS A 46 -1.60 -0.24 -2.31
C LYS A 46 -1.39 -0.84 -0.92
N GLY A 47 -1.35 0.00 0.09
CA GLY A 47 -1.47 -0.43 1.48
C GLY A 47 -2.89 -0.91 1.80
N GLY A 48 -2.99 -1.94 2.63
CA GLY A 48 -4.28 -2.48 3.09
C GLY A 48 -4.98 -1.53 4.07
N ALA A 49 -6.30 -1.59 4.14
CA ALA A 49 -7.06 -0.81 5.11
C ALA A 49 -6.83 -1.31 6.55
N GLY A 50 -6.90 -0.40 7.52
CA GLY A 50 -6.98 -0.77 8.93
C GLY A 50 -8.34 -1.39 9.27
N GLY A 51 -8.35 -2.37 10.14
CA GLY A 51 -9.57 -3.03 10.61
C GLY A 51 -10.40 -2.13 11.51
N ASN A 52 -11.71 -2.36 11.55
CA ASN A 52 -12.60 -1.70 12.49
C ASN A 52 -12.47 -2.34 13.89
N GLY A 53 -12.79 -1.59 14.95
CA GLY A 53 -12.79 -2.11 16.32
C GLY A 53 -13.37 -1.13 17.32
N SER A 54 -13.17 -1.38 18.62
CA SER A 54 -13.42 -0.39 19.67
C SER A 54 -12.58 0.88 19.45
N VAL A 55 -11.35 0.71 18.93
CA VAL A 55 -10.53 1.72 18.27
C VAL A 55 -10.14 1.15 16.90
N GLY A 56 -10.19 1.98 15.85
CA GLY A 56 -9.82 1.57 14.50
C GLY A 56 -8.31 1.33 14.35
N GLY A 57 -7.93 0.34 13.54
CA GLY A 57 -6.53 0.04 13.24
C GLY A 57 -5.93 1.01 12.23
N GLY A 58 -4.61 1.19 12.22
CA GLY A 58 -3.92 2.02 11.22
C GLY A 58 -3.96 1.40 9.82
N GLY A 59 -4.04 2.23 8.78
CA GLY A 59 -3.87 1.82 7.39
C GLY A 59 -2.41 1.46 7.06
N GLY A 60 -2.25 0.56 6.09
CA GLY A 60 -0.94 0.10 5.62
C GLY A 60 -0.24 1.09 4.70
N LEU A 61 1.08 1.01 4.59
CA LEU A 61 1.86 1.87 3.68
C LEU A 61 1.67 1.44 2.22
N GLY A 62 1.67 2.40 1.30
CA GLY A 62 1.82 2.13 -0.13
C GLY A 62 3.22 1.58 -0.43
N GLY A 63 3.32 0.71 -1.44
CA GLY A 63 4.60 0.16 -1.90
C GLY A 63 5.37 1.14 -2.78
N ALA A 64 6.70 1.08 -2.75
CA ALA A 64 7.53 1.96 -3.58
C ALA A 64 7.57 1.50 -5.04
N ALA A 65 7.88 2.43 -5.95
CA ALA A 65 8.18 2.13 -7.35
C ALA A 65 9.53 2.70 -7.79
N SER A 66 10.26 1.95 -8.61
CA SER A 66 11.55 2.37 -9.16
C SER A 66 11.79 1.89 -10.58
N ILE A 67 12.51 2.70 -11.37
CA ILE A 67 13.03 2.37 -12.70
C ILE A 67 14.52 2.73 -12.74
N VAL A 68 15.31 1.92 -13.44
CA VAL A 68 16.74 2.20 -13.71
C VAL A 68 16.93 3.56 -14.39
N ILE A 69 18.00 4.26 -14.00
CA ILE A 69 18.45 5.53 -14.61
C ILE A 69 18.59 5.30 -16.12
N ASP A 70 17.97 6.17 -16.91
CA ASP A 70 17.84 6.15 -18.39
C ASP A 70 16.64 5.38 -18.97
N GLY A 71 15.84 4.69 -18.14
CA GLY A 71 14.54 4.16 -18.57
C GLY A 71 13.52 5.27 -18.85
N SER A 72 12.76 5.17 -19.95
CA SER A 72 11.71 6.14 -20.31
C SER A 72 10.32 5.80 -19.74
N GLY A 73 10.24 4.75 -18.92
CA GLY A 73 9.02 4.32 -18.25
C GLY A 73 8.61 5.18 -17.05
N ASN A 74 7.48 4.85 -16.43
CA ASN A 74 6.94 5.57 -15.26
C ASN A 74 7.14 4.80 -13.95
N ALA A 75 7.66 5.46 -12.91
CA ALA A 75 7.65 4.96 -11.55
C ALA A 75 6.51 5.62 -10.77
N ILE A 76 5.52 4.82 -10.35
CA ILE A 76 4.31 5.29 -9.66
C ILE A 76 4.25 4.60 -8.30
N GLY A 77 4.44 5.38 -7.23
CA GLY A 77 4.29 4.89 -5.86
C GLY A 77 2.89 4.38 -5.55
N GLY A 78 2.81 3.46 -4.60
CA GLY A 78 1.57 2.90 -4.10
C GLY A 78 0.80 3.87 -3.22
N ILE A 79 -0.51 3.70 -3.14
CA ILE A 79 -1.36 4.52 -2.28
C ILE A 79 -1.39 3.87 -0.88
N GLY A 80 -1.30 4.68 0.18
CA GLY A 80 -1.50 4.19 1.54
C GLY A 80 -2.94 3.75 1.81
N GLY A 81 -3.13 2.80 2.73
CA GLY A 81 -4.43 2.30 3.12
C GLY A 81 -5.19 3.27 4.03
N ALA A 82 -6.52 3.19 4.03
CA ALA A 82 -7.34 3.94 4.99
C ALA A 82 -7.15 3.39 6.42
N GLY A 83 -7.32 4.24 7.43
CA GLY A 83 -7.48 3.78 8.81
C GLY A 83 -8.85 3.14 9.03
N GLY A 84 -8.94 2.25 10.01
CA GLY A 84 -10.20 1.64 10.43
C GLY A 84 -11.04 2.57 11.30
N ASN A 85 -12.30 2.20 11.54
CA ASN A 85 -13.21 2.97 12.37
C ASN A 85 -13.36 2.35 13.78
N GLY A 86 -13.69 3.19 14.77
CA GLY A 86 -14.08 2.74 16.10
C GLY A 86 -14.73 3.83 16.95
N PRO A 87 -15.64 3.48 17.88
CA PRO A 87 -16.32 4.45 18.74
C PRO A 87 -15.36 5.15 19.72
N GLY A 88 -14.22 4.53 20.06
CA GLY A 88 -13.14 5.14 20.83
C GLY A 88 -12.16 5.96 19.99
N GLY A 89 -12.36 6.03 18.65
CA GLY A 89 -11.49 6.74 17.71
C GLY A 89 -11.20 5.91 16.45
N GLY A 90 -11.05 6.59 15.32
CA GLY A 90 -10.57 5.97 14.07
C GLY A 90 -9.05 5.77 14.07
N GLY A 91 -8.58 4.83 13.27
CA GLY A 91 -7.15 4.63 13.02
C GLY A 91 -6.60 5.66 12.03
N THR A 92 -5.29 5.86 12.05
CA THR A 92 -4.61 6.73 11.10
C THR A 92 -4.57 6.11 9.71
N GLY A 93 -4.63 6.93 8.66
CA GLY A 93 -4.33 6.46 7.30
C GLY A 93 -2.85 6.10 7.14
N GLY A 94 -2.54 5.25 6.17
CA GLY A 94 -1.19 4.91 5.75
C GLY A 94 -0.59 5.95 4.80
N ALA A 95 0.73 6.06 4.78
CA ALA A 95 1.45 6.91 3.82
C ALA A 95 1.52 6.24 2.44
N GLY A 96 1.61 7.06 1.39
CA GLY A 96 1.94 6.59 0.04
C GLY A 96 3.41 6.15 -0.09
N GLY A 97 3.70 5.40 -1.15
CA GLY A 97 5.03 4.88 -1.49
C GLY A 97 5.77 5.66 -2.57
#